data_AF-A0A9X0RBI3-F1
#
_entry.id   AF-A0A9X0RBI3-F1
#
_cell.length_a   1.000
_cell.length_b   1.000
_cell.length_c   1.000
_cell.angle_alpha   90.00
_cell.angle_beta   90.00
_cell.angle_gamma   90.00
#
_symmetry.space_group_name_H-M   'P 1'
#
loop_
_entity.id
_entity.type
_entity.pdbx_description
1 polymer ?
#
loop_
_entity_poly.entity_id
_entity_poly.type
_entity_poly.pdbx_seq_one_letter_code
_entity_poly.pdbx_strand_id
1 'polypeptide(L)'
;MIEIRKYQESDALDLWAIFYHTVRNVNLRDYSQAQVEAWAPDGFSSEIWQRKMNLLSPFVAEIDGKIVGYSDLQENGLIDHFFCHHEHQGRGVGRQL
;
A
#
# COMPACT_ATOMS: atom_id res chain seq x y z
N MET A 1 8.49 13.59 -10.54
CA MET A 1 7.21 13.35 -11.24
C MET A 1 6.59 12.10 -10.63
N ILE A 2 5.25 11.92 -10.66
CA ILE A 2 4.66 10.64 -10.23
C ILE A 2 4.63 9.71 -11.43
N GLU A 3 5.29 8.57 -11.32
CA GLU A 3 5.30 7.53 -12.34
C GLU A 3 4.48 6.34 -11.86
N ILE A 4 3.62 5.80 -12.72
CA ILE A 4 2.83 4.60 -12.43
C ILE A 4 3.40 3.44 -13.22
N ARG A 5 3.69 2.34 -12.53
CA ARG A 5 4.16 1.10 -13.14
C ARG A 5 3.42 -0.11 -12.58
N LYS A 6 3.57 -1.24 -13.25
CA LYS A 6 3.08 -2.52 -12.74
C LYS A 6 3.93 -2.98 -11.55
N TYR A 7 3.29 -3.67 -10.62
CA TYR A 7 3.94 -4.39 -9.54
C TYR A 7 4.97 -5.40 -10.05
N GLN A 8 6.05 -5.53 -9.27
CA GLN A 8 7.07 -6.55 -9.38
C GLN A 8 7.20 -7.25 -8.02
N GLU A 9 7.57 -8.53 -8.00
CA GLU A 9 7.63 -9.30 -6.75
C GLU A 9 8.59 -8.72 -5.69
N SER A 10 9.60 -7.96 -6.13
CA SER A 10 10.52 -7.22 -5.28
C SER A 10 9.86 -6.08 -4.50
N ASP A 11 8.74 -5.55 -4.98
CA ASP A 11 8.03 -4.44 -4.34
C ASP A 11 7.28 -4.87 -3.07
N ALA A 12 7.03 -6.18 -2.90
CA ALA A 12 6.12 -6.69 -1.87
C ALA A 12 6.44 -6.15 -0.46
N LEU A 13 7.71 -6.10 -0.08
CA LEU A 13 8.12 -5.60 1.23
C LEU A 13 7.92 -4.08 1.37
N ASP A 14 8.17 -3.31 0.32
CA ASP A 14 7.91 -1.86 0.31
C ASP A 14 6.41 -1.56 0.39
N LEU A 15 5.59 -2.37 -0.29
CA LEU A 15 4.13 -2.23 -0.22
C LEU A 15 3.60 -2.59 1.18
N TRP A 16 4.20 -3.60 1.85
CA TRP A 16 3.89 -3.88 3.25
C TRP A 16 4.24 -2.69 4.15
N ALA A 17 5.42 -2.09 3.98
CA ALA A 17 5.83 -0.94 4.77
C ALA A 17 4.85 0.24 4.59
N ILE A 18 4.41 0.52 3.35
CA ILE A 18 3.38 1.53 3.08
C ILE A 18 2.08 1.18 3.80
N PHE A 19 1.58 -0.05 3.64
CA PHE A 19 0.35 -0.50 4.31
C PHE A 19 0.45 -0.34 5.83
N TYR A 20 1.48 -0.92 6.44
CA TYR A 20 1.70 -0.93 7.88
C TYR A 20 1.77 0.49 8.44
N HIS A 21 2.62 1.34 7.86
CA HIS A 21 2.80 2.69 8.37
C HIS A 21 1.60 3.59 8.09
N THR A 22 0.92 3.45 6.96
CA THR A 22 -0.28 4.25 6.67
C THR A 22 -1.42 3.88 7.61
N VAL A 23 -1.68 2.58 7.82
CA VAL A 23 -2.68 2.11 8.79
C VAL A 23 -2.38 2.63 10.20
N ARG A 24 -1.12 2.57 10.66
CA ARG A 24 -0.77 2.96 12.03
C ARG A 24 -0.53 4.45 12.27
N ASN A 25 -0.23 5.25 11.24
CA ASN A 25 0.05 6.69 11.40
C ASN A 25 -1.06 7.60 10.88
N VAL A 26 -1.75 7.20 9.81
CA VAL A 26 -2.81 8.00 9.19
C VAL A 26 -4.16 7.58 9.75
N ASN A 27 -4.49 6.29 9.66
CA ASN A 27 -5.82 5.79 10.02
C ASN A 27 -6.05 5.75 11.55
N LEU A 28 -5.00 5.82 12.37
CA LEU A 28 -5.11 5.93 13.84
C LEU A 28 -5.94 7.15 14.29
N ARG A 29 -6.15 8.12 13.41
CA ARG A 29 -7.04 9.27 13.67
C ARG A 29 -8.52 8.88 13.77
N ASP A 30 -8.91 7.80 13.11
CA ASP A 30 -10.30 7.37 12.95
C ASP A 30 -10.58 6.01 13.62
N TYR A 31 -9.53 5.25 13.92
CA TYR A 31 -9.61 3.91 14.50
C TYR A 31 -8.78 3.81 15.78
N SER A 32 -9.21 2.92 16.68
CA SER A 32 -8.49 2.64 17.91
C SER A 32 -7.17 1.94 17.66
N GLN A 33 -6.26 2.02 18.64
CA GLN A 33 -4.97 1.32 18.60
C GLN A 33 -5.16 -0.19 18.31
N ALA A 34 -6.09 -0.84 19.01
CA ALA A 34 -6.35 -2.26 18.81
C ALA A 34 -6.83 -2.61 17.39
N GLN A 35 -7.58 -1.71 16.74
CA GLN A 35 -8.04 -1.92 15.36
C GLN A 35 -6.89 -1.79 14.36
N VAL A 36 -6.06 -0.74 14.48
CA VAL A 36 -4.93 -0.56 13.55
C VAL A 36 -3.86 -1.64 13.73
N GLU A 37 -3.65 -2.13 14.96
CA GLU A 37 -2.74 -3.24 15.24
C GLU A 37 -3.29 -4.58 14.72
N ALA A 38 -4.60 -4.79 14.75
CA ALA A 38 -5.23 -5.98 14.19
C ALA A 38 -5.10 -6.04 12.66
N TRP A 39 -5.15 -4.89 11.97
CA TRP A 39 -4.96 -4.82 10.52
C TRP A 39 -3.49 -4.86 10.11
N ALA A 40 -2.62 -4.16 10.85
CA ALA A 40 -1.19 -4.08 10.61
C ALA A 40 -0.42 -4.58 11.85
N PRO A 41 -0.34 -5.90 12.07
CA PRO A 41 0.38 -6.48 13.21
C PRO A 41 1.89 -6.33 13.08
N ASP A 42 2.60 -6.27 14.21
CA ASP A 42 4.07 -6.23 14.24
C ASP A 42 4.70 -7.56 13.77
N GLY A 43 4.00 -8.67 13.97
CA GLY A 43 4.35 -9.97 13.41
C GLY A 43 3.61 -10.20 12.08
N PHE A 44 4.34 -10.16 10.97
CA PHE A 44 3.81 -10.52 9.66
C PHE A 44 4.70 -11.58 8.98
N SER A 45 4.11 -12.37 8.08
CA SER A 45 4.86 -13.26 7.19
C SER A 45 5.03 -12.57 5.84
N SER A 46 6.29 -12.33 5.46
CA SER A 46 6.67 -11.82 4.15
C SER A 46 6.14 -12.69 3.01
N GLU A 47 6.11 -14.00 3.21
CA GLU A 47 5.68 -14.97 2.21
C GLU A 47 4.17 -14.88 1.97
N ILE A 48 3.38 -14.76 3.04
CA ILE A 48 1.92 -14.58 2.93
C ILE A 48 1.61 -13.26 2.25
N TRP A 49 2.30 -12.18 2.64
CA TRP A 49 2.09 -10.86 2.03
C TRP A 49 2.48 -10.85 0.55
N GLN A 50 3.65 -11.40 0.20
CA GLN A 50 4.09 -11.48 -1.20
C GLN A 50 3.11 -12.29 -2.04
N ARG A 51 2.60 -13.43 -1.54
CA ARG A 51 1.54 -14.18 -2.23
C ARG A 51 0.29 -13.34 -2.44
N LYS A 52 -0.13 -12.55 -1.43
CA LYS A 52 -1.27 -11.63 -1.57
C LYS A 52 -1.01 -10.58 -2.65
N MET A 53 0.15 -9.94 -2.66
CA MET A 53 0.49 -8.91 -3.65
C MET A 53 0.62 -9.49 -5.06
N ASN A 54 1.16 -10.71 -5.19
CA ASN A 54 1.21 -11.43 -6.46
C ASN A 54 -0.19 -11.72 -7.01
N LEU A 55 -1.15 -12.05 -6.14
CA LEU A 55 -2.55 -12.25 -6.54
C LEU A 55 -3.26 -10.94 -6.89
N LEU A 56 -3.04 -9.88 -6.12
CA LEU A 56 -3.66 -8.58 -6.40
C LEU A 56 -3.06 -7.88 -7.63
N SER A 57 -1.76 -8.09 -7.90
CA SER A 57 -0.98 -7.45 -8.97
C SER A 57 -1.22 -5.93 -9.07
N PRO A 58 -0.97 -5.17 -7.98
CA PRO A 58 -1.33 -3.75 -7.94
C PRO A 58 -0.54 -2.89 -8.92
N PHE A 59 -1.04 -1.70 -9.22
CA PHE A 59 -0.24 -0.60 -9.74
C PHE A 59 0.58 0.03 -8.60
N VAL A 60 1.78 0.46 -8.94
CA VAL A 60 2.73 1.08 -8.01
C VAL A 60 3.03 2.50 -8.48
N ALA A 61 2.95 3.46 -7.56
CA ALA A 61 3.30 4.85 -7.80
C ALA A 61 4.69 5.16 -7.23
N GLU A 62 5.53 5.78 -8.03
CA GLU A 62 6.89 6.18 -7.66
C GLU A 62 7.12 7.68 -7.81
N ILE A 63 7.97 8.23 -6.95
CA ILE A 63 8.55 9.57 -7.08
C ILE A 63 10.06 9.42 -6.92
N ASP A 64 10.82 9.80 -7.94
CA ASP A 64 12.28 9.77 -7.95
C ASP A 64 12.85 8.38 -7.57
N GLY A 65 12.21 7.31 -8.08
CA GLY A 65 12.58 5.91 -7.81
C GLY A 65 12.16 5.37 -6.44
N LYS A 66 11.47 6.16 -5.61
CA LYS A 66 10.89 5.71 -4.33
C LYS A 66 9.41 5.35 -4.53
N ILE A 67 9.01 4.16 -4.08
CA ILE A 67 7.61 3.75 -4.02
C ILE A 67 6.88 4.59 -2.97
N VAL A 68 5.81 5.28 -3.39
CA VAL A 68 5.03 6.23 -2.58
C VAL A 68 3.54 5.89 -2.52
N GLY A 69 3.08 4.85 -3.20
CA GLY A 69 1.73 4.33 -3.09
C GLY A 69 1.49 3.12 -3.98
N TYR A 70 0.38 2.43 -3.75
CA TYR A 70 -0.09 1.36 -4.61
C TYR A 70 -1.61 1.24 -4.55
N SER A 71 -2.20 0.70 -5.62
CA SER A 71 -3.62 0.36 -5.69
C SER A 71 -3.82 -0.88 -6.55
N ASP A 72 -4.75 -1.77 -6.18
CA ASP A 72 -5.23 -2.79 -7.12
C ASP A 72 -6.56 -2.38 -7.74
N LEU A 73 -6.81 -2.94 -8.93
CA LEU A 73 -8.07 -2.85 -9.62
C LEU A 73 -8.35 -4.23 -10.24
N GLN A 74 -9.30 -4.94 -9.68
CA GLN A 74 -9.72 -6.25 -10.17
C GLN A 74 -10.54 -6.11 -11.46
N GLU A 75 -10.64 -7.19 -12.25
CA GLU A 75 -11.36 -7.20 -13.53
C GLU A 75 -12.84 -6.78 -13.40
N ASN A 76 -13.45 -7.02 -12.23
CA ASN A 76 -14.83 -6.66 -11.93
C ASN A 76 -14.99 -5.20 -11.43
N GLY A 77 -13.90 -4.43 -11.38
CA GLY A 77 -13.90 -3.04 -10.90
C GLY A 77 -13.74 -2.87 -9.38
N LEU A 78 -13.53 -3.95 -8.62
CA LEU A 78 -13.22 -3.87 -7.19
C LEU A 78 -11.82 -3.29 -6.99
N ILE A 79 -11.69 -2.34 -6.06
CA ILE A 79 -10.43 -1.88 -5.49
C ILE A 79 -10.32 -2.51 -4.10
N ASP A 80 -9.48 -3.53 -3.91
CA ASP A 80 -9.32 -4.20 -2.62
C ASP A 80 -8.36 -3.41 -1.70
N HIS A 81 -7.23 -2.96 -2.24
CA HIS A 81 -6.20 -2.18 -1.60
C HIS A 81 -6.00 -0.86 -2.34
N PHE A 82 -5.95 0.22 -1.57
CA PHE A 82 -5.60 1.55 -2.05
C PHE A 82 -4.85 2.29 -0.94
N PHE A 83 -3.54 2.46 -1.10
CA PHE A 83 -2.70 3.05 -0.06
C PHE A 83 -1.69 4.04 -0.64
N CYS A 84 -1.64 5.24 -0.04
CA CYS A 84 -0.55 6.20 -0.23
C CYS A 84 0.39 6.12 0.97
N HIS A 85 1.69 6.35 0.77
CA HIS A 85 2.69 6.40 1.84
C HIS A 85 2.37 7.54 2.83
N HIS A 86 2.44 7.28 4.13
CA HIS A 86 2.06 8.24 5.18
C HIS A 86 2.79 9.61 5.11
N GLU A 87 4.01 9.68 4.57
CA GLU A 87 4.79 10.92 4.41
C GLU A 87 4.56 11.64 3.07
N HIS A 88 3.80 11.02 2.17
CA HIS A 88 3.53 11.51 0.81
C HIS A 88 2.05 11.82 0.58
N GLN A 89 1.27 11.97 1.65
CA GLN A 89 -0.14 12.34 1.62
C GLN A 89 -0.34 13.74 1.01
N GLY A 90 -1.47 13.97 0.35
CA GLY A 90 -1.81 15.27 -0.23
C GLY A 90 -0.96 15.71 -1.43
N ARG A 91 -0.11 14.83 -1.97
CA ARG A 91 0.77 15.13 -3.12
C ARG A 91 0.24 14.66 -4.48
N GLY A 92 -1.02 14.23 -4.53
CA GLY A 92 -1.65 13.73 -5.76
C GLY A 92 -1.35 12.28 -6.12
N VAL A 93 -0.63 11.52 -5.27
CA VAL A 93 -0.35 10.08 -5.48
C VAL A 93 -1.64 9.30 -5.72
N GLY A 94 -2.61 9.40 -4.82
CA GLY A 94 -3.90 8.73 -4.95
C GLY A 94 -4.82 9.31 -6.04
N ARG A 95 -4.47 10.43 -6.68
CA ARG A 95 -5.19 10.89 -7.87
C ARG A 95 -4.65 10.23 -9.15
N GLN A 96 -3.39 9.81 -9.10
CA GLN A 96 -2.66 9.26 -10.23
C GLN A 96 -2.79 7.73 -10.30
N LEU A 97 -2.92 7.08 -9.13
CA LEU A 97 -3.39 5.70 -8.95
C LEU A 97 -4.88 5.58 -9.27
#